data_AF-A0A7L2RX41-F1
#
_entry.id   AF-A0A7L2RX41-F1
#
_cell.length_a   1.000
_cell.length_b   1.000
_cell.length_c   1.000
_cell.angle_alpha   90.00
_cell.angle_beta   90.00
_cell.angle_gamma   90.00
#
_symmetry.space_group_name_H-M   'P 1'
#
loop_
_entity.id
_entity.type
_entity.pdbx_description
1 polymer ?
#
loop_
_entity_poly.entity_id
_entity_poly.type
_entity_poly.pdbx_seq_one_letter_code
_entity_poly.pdbx_strand_id
1 'polypeptide(L)'
;LISSPSDYAATGSCSQFFSNVGRANLDVLPRESPQRKQLLLEALACLKIPGTQISEENAEILGGLVCDLGGEYIQNSGGELLEHLRQCESFLPDQEEAIRSILSSGNTTFGPPAAWSAFTLRELSDFIPVFDHSILQEIPK
;
A
#
# COMPACT_ATOMS: atom_id res chain seq x y z
N LEU A 1 15.18 -7.52 25.00
CA LEU A 1 14.59 -6.29 25.58
C LEU A 1 14.11 -5.49 24.39
N ILE A 2 12.83 -5.63 24.07
CA ILE A 2 12.19 -4.99 22.91
C ILE A 2 11.31 -3.90 23.50
N SER A 3 11.66 -2.67 23.15
CA SER A 3 11.11 -1.43 23.66
C SER A 3 9.63 -1.27 23.34
N SER A 4 8.84 -0.90 24.35
CA SER A 4 7.44 -0.50 24.20
C SER A 4 7.35 0.76 23.30
N PRO A 5 6.21 1.01 22.62
CA PRO A 5 5.92 2.29 21.98
C PRO A 5 6.09 3.53 22.87
N SER A 6 6.30 3.38 24.18
CA SER A 6 6.63 4.47 25.10
C SER A 6 8.13 4.87 25.11
N ASP A 7 9.03 4.11 24.48
CA ASP A 7 10.47 4.41 24.46
C ASP A 7 10.87 5.39 23.34
N TYR A 8 9.95 5.78 22.46
CA TYR A 8 10.20 6.82 21.43
C TYR A 8 10.60 8.18 22.04
N ALA A 9 10.35 8.37 23.34
CA ALA A 9 10.73 9.55 24.12
C ALA A 9 12.24 9.89 24.07
N ALA A 10 13.11 8.97 23.64
CA ALA A 10 14.55 9.25 23.52
C ALA A 10 14.97 9.85 22.16
N THR A 11 14.16 9.77 21.09
CA THR A 11 14.61 10.13 19.72
C THR A 11 13.59 10.81 18.79
N GLY A 12 12.29 10.89 19.13
CA GLY A 12 11.29 11.57 18.29
C GLY A 12 9.84 11.13 18.59
N SER A 13 8.85 11.66 17.86
CA SER A 13 7.48 11.11 17.94
C SER A 13 7.44 9.71 17.29
N CYS A 14 6.45 8.88 17.64
CA CYS A 14 6.30 7.56 17.02
C CYS A 14 6.12 7.66 15.49
N SER A 15 5.42 8.69 15.01
CA SER A 15 5.28 8.97 13.57
C SER A 15 6.62 9.23 12.90
N GLN A 16 7.52 9.96 13.56
CA GLN A 16 8.87 10.21 13.02
C GLN A 16 9.68 8.91 12.95
N PHE A 17 9.55 8.03 13.94
CA PHE A 17 10.19 6.71 13.91
C PHE A 17 9.68 5.89 12.72
N PHE A 18 8.36 5.77 12.54
CA PHE A 18 7.81 4.98 11.45
C PHE A 18 8.03 5.61 10.08
N SER A 19 8.11 6.94 9.98
CA SER A 19 8.56 7.62 8.76
C SER A 19 10.00 7.21 8.38
N ASN A 20 10.90 7.09 9.36
CA ASN A 20 12.25 6.61 9.12
C ASN A 20 12.28 5.12 8.73
N VAL A 21 11.43 4.28 9.35
CA VAL A 21 11.28 2.86 9.01
C VAL A 21 10.73 2.70 7.59
N GLY A 22 9.69 3.44 7.23
CA GLY A 22 9.06 3.39 5.91
C GLY A 22 9.99 3.82 4.77
N ARG A 23 10.99 4.67 5.07
CA ARG A 23 12.03 5.07 4.12
C ARG A 23 13.25 4.14 4.08
N ALA A 24 13.36 3.20 5.02
CA ALA A 24 14.47 2.28 5.08
C ALA A 24 14.32 1.15 4.04
N ASN A 25 15.42 0.48 3.73
CA ASN A 25 15.36 -0.76 2.97
C ASN A 25 14.75 -1.87 3.85
N LEU A 26 13.46 -2.17 3.66
CA LEU A 26 12.75 -3.19 4.42
C LEU A 26 13.06 -4.62 3.97
N ASP A 27 13.75 -4.83 2.84
CA ASP A 27 14.05 -6.18 2.32
C ASP A 27 15.13 -6.90 3.12
N VAL A 28 15.81 -6.17 4.02
CA VAL A 28 16.62 -6.78 5.09
C VAL A 28 15.78 -7.64 6.03
N LEU A 29 14.47 -7.36 6.11
CA LEU A 29 13.47 -8.20 6.75
C LEU A 29 12.66 -8.90 5.65
N PRO A 30 12.75 -10.24 5.54
CA PRO A 30 11.96 -10.97 4.55
C PRO A 30 10.49 -10.58 4.66
N ARG A 31 9.84 -10.44 3.50
CA ARG A 31 8.41 -10.22 3.42
C ARG A 31 7.68 -11.30 4.22
N GLU A 32 6.62 -10.89 4.92
CA GLU A 32 5.84 -11.75 5.81
C GLU A 32 6.56 -12.30 7.06
N SER A 33 7.83 -11.95 7.28
CA SER A 33 8.53 -12.32 8.51
C SER A 33 7.79 -11.80 9.75
N PRO A 34 7.83 -12.51 10.89
CA PRO A 34 7.20 -12.06 12.13
C PRO A 34 7.61 -10.64 12.54
N GLN A 35 8.88 -10.28 12.30
CA GLN A 35 9.42 -8.95 12.60
C GLN A 35 8.80 -7.87 11.73
N ARG A 36 8.69 -8.11 10.41
CA ARG A 36 8.09 -7.14 9.48
C ARG A 36 6.59 -6.98 9.71
N LYS A 37 5.89 -8.08 10.02
CA LYS A 37 4.48 -8.05 10.46
C LYS A 37 4.29 -7.26 11.75
N GLN A 38 5.17 -7.46 12.73
CA GLN A 38 5.13 -6.72 13.99
C GLN A 38 5.37 -5.22 13.78
N LEU A 39 6.33 -4.83 12.93
CA LEU A 39 6.58 -3.42 12.58
C LEU A 39 5.33 -2.76 11.98
N LEU A 40 4.64 -3.43 11.06
CA LEU A 40 3.40 -2.92 10.50
C LEU A 40 2.33 -2.72 11.58
N LEU A 41 2.11 -3.71 12.46
CA LEU A 41 1.13 -3.61 13.53
C LEU A 41 1.42 -2.44 14.50
N GLU A 42 2.69 -2.25 14.84
CA GLU A 42 3.11 -1.13 15.69
C GLU A 42 2.97 0.23 14.98
N ALA A 43 3.22 0.29 13.67
CA ALA A 43 3.02 1.49 12.87
C ALA A 43 1.54 1.89 12.84
N LEU A 44 0.65 0.94 12.53
CA LEU A 44 -0.80 1.14 12.52
C LEU A 44 -1.32 1.61 13.88
N ALA A 45 -0.82 1.02 14.97
CA ALA A 45 -1.16 1.43 16.33
C ALA A 45 -0.64 2.84 16.68
N CYS A 46 0.59 3.17 16.29
CA CYS A 46 1.19 4.49 16.47
C CYS A 46 0.38 5.59 15.77
N LEU A 47 -0.01 5.34 14.52
CA LEU A 47 -0.75 6.27 13.67
C LEU A 47 -2.24 6.35 14.00
N LYS A 48 -2.72 5.45 14.89
CA LYS A 48 -4.12 5.37 15.33
C LYS A 48 -5.09 5.25 14.15
N ILE A 49 -4.74 4.39 13.19
CA ILE A 49 -5.55 4.15 12.00
C ILE A 49 -6.95 3.65 12.42
N PRO A 50 -8.03 4.33 12.01
CA PRO A 50 -9.39 3.89 12.31
C PRO A 50 -9.78 2.75 11.36
N GLY A 51 -9.85 1.52 11.88
CA GLY A 51 -10.18 0.35 11.08
C GLY A 51 -9.10 0.08 10.04
N THR A 52 -9.49 0.02 8.76
CA THR A 52 -8.60 -0.34 7.64
C THR A 52 -8.47 0.75 6.59
N GLN A 53 -8.93 1.98 6.88
CA GLN A 53 -8.80 3.11 5.96
C GLN A 53 -7.49 3.86 6.22
N ILE A 54 -6.59 3.87 5.23
CA ILE A 54 -5.31 4.57 5.26
C ILE A 54 -5.44 5.86 4.47
N SER A 55 -5.23 7.00 5.12
CA SER A 55 -5.13 8.30 4.45
C SER A 55 -3.78 8.45 3.74
N GLU A 56 -3.72 9.37 2.78
CA GLU A 56 -2.48 9.74 2.08
C GLU A 56 -1.32 10.08 3.04
N GLU A 57 -1.55 10.89 4.07
CA GLU A 57 -0.54 11.23 5.09
C GLU A 57 -0.01 9.99 5.82
N ASN A 58 -0.88 9.04 6.16
CA ASN A 58 -0.47 7.82 6.84
C ASN A 58 0.25 6.87 5.89
N ALA A 59 -0.15 6.80 4.61
CA ALA A 59 0.55 6.04 3.59
C ALA A 59 1.98 6.56 3.37
N GLU A 60 2.16 7.88 3.38
CA GLU A 60 3.48 8.52 3.28
C GLU A 60 4.36 8.15 4.49
N ILE A 61 3.81 8.16 5.71
CA ILE A 61 4.55 7.75 6.91
C ILE A 61 4.89 6.24 6.88
N LEU A 62 3.96 5.39 6.43
CA LEU A 62 4.18 3.95 6.33
C LEU A 62 5.28 3.62 5.30
N GLY A 63 5.42 4.40 4.23
CA GLY A 63 6.42 4.19 3.19
C GLY A 63 6.38 2.73 2.69
N GLY A 64 7.51 2.05 2.66
CA GLY A 64 7.59 0.65 2.20
C GLY A 64 6.73 -0.36 2.98
N LEU A 65 6.25 -0.03 4.19
CA LEU A 65 5.32 -0.89 4.93
C LEU A 65 3.94 -0.98 4.26
N VAL A 66 3.58 -0.07 3.35
CA VAL A 66 2.34 -0.19 2.56
C VAL A 66 2.29 -1.48 1.74
N CYS A 67 3.45 -2.02 1.36
CA CYS A 67 3.55 -3.29 0.63
C CYS A 67 3.18 -4.50 1.49
N ASP A 68 3.07 -4.33 2.81
CA ASP A 68 2.71 -5.38 3.76
C ASP A 68 1.25 -5.27 4.24
N LEU A 69 0.51 -4.24 3.81
CA LEU A 69 -0.91 -4.07 4.12
C LEU A 69 -1.74 -5.20 3.48
N GLY A 70 -2.66 -5.80 4.23
CA GLY A 70 -3.59 -6.78 3.68
C GLY A 70 -4.55 -6.18 2.65
N GLY A 71 -5.16 -7.03 1.81
CA GLY A 71 -6.09 -6.60 0.76
C GLY A 71 -7.25 -5.72 1.27
N GLU A 72 -7.72 -5.93 2.50
CA GLU A 72 -8.77 -5.13 3.13
C GLU A 72 -8.41 -3.65 3.30
N TYR A 73 -7.14 -3.34 3.59
CA TYR A 73 -6.67 -1.95 3.72
C TYR A 73 -6.62 -1.28 2.36
N ILE A 74 -6.15 -2.02 1.35
CA ILE A 74 -6.09 -1.56 -0.04
C ILE A 74 -7.52 -1.26 -0.52
N GLN A 75 -8.44 -2.22 -0.36
CA GLN A 75 -9.82 -2.08 -0.80
C GLN A 75 -10.56 -0.90 -0.14
N ASN A 76 -10.42 -0.73 1.17
CA ASN A 76 -11.14 0.31 1.91
C ASN A 76 -10.52 1.71 1.79
N SER A 77 -9.24 1.80 1.44
CA SER A 77 -8.58 3.08 1.14
C SER A 77 -8.78 3.51 -0.33
N GLY A 78 -9.20 2.59 -1.19
CA GLY A 78 -9.50 2.87 -2.60
C GLY A 78 -8.27 3.35 -3.37
N GLY A 79 -8.49 4.34 -4.26
CA GLY A 79 -7.43 4.88 -5.11
C GLY A 79 -6.29 5.59 -4.38
N GLU A 80 -6.47 5.99 -3.11
CA GLU A 80 -5.48 6.76 -2.33
C GLU A 80 -4.17 5.99 -2.12
N LEU A 81 -4.25 4.67 -2.00
CA LEU A 81 -3.07 3.83 -1.80
C LEU A 81 -2.37 3.45 -3.11
N LEU A 82 -2.99 3.64 -4.28
CA LEU A 82 -2.40 3.18 -5.54
C LEU A 82 -1.02 3.80 -5.78
N GLU A 83 -0.85 5.11 -5.62
CA GLU A 83 0.46 5.74 -5.82
C GLU A 83 1.54 5.17 -4.90
N HIS A 84 1.20 4.85 -3.66
CA HIS A 84 2.13 4.27 -2.68
C HIS A 84 2.43 2.79 -2.96
N LEU A 85 1.48 2.05 -3.52
CA LEU A 85 1.65 0.64 -3.87
C LEU A 85 2.56 0.44 -5.10
N ARG A 86 2.77 1.46 -5.93
CA ARG A 86 3.65 1.39 -7.12
C ARG A 86 5.09 1.04 -6.77
N GLN A 87 5.53 1.35 -5.54
CA GLN A 87 6.88 1.03 -5.08
C GLN A 87 7.07 -0.45 -4.68
N CYS A 88 5.99 -1.23 -4.62
CA CYS A 88 6.04 -2.62 -4.18
C CYS A 88 6.52 -3.53 -5.31
N GLU A 89 7.56 -4.31 -5.05
CA GLU A 89 8.12 -5.23 -6.05
C GLU A 89 7.18 -6.38 -6.43
N SER A 90 6.26 -6.75 -5.54
CA SER A 90 5.30 -7.83 -5.73
C SER A 90 4.08 -7.63 -4.85
N PHE A 91 3.00 -8.35 -5.14
CA PHE A 91 1.77 -8.35 -4.36
C PHE A 91 1.42 -9.76 -3.90
N LEU A 92 0.75 -9.87 -2.76
CA LEU A 92 0.13 -11.12 -2.31
C LEU A 92 -1.21 -11.32 -3.03
N PRO A 93 -1.75 -12.55 -3.13
CA PRO A 93 -2.98 -12.81 -3.87
C PRO A 93 -4.19 -11.96 -3.45
N ASP A 94 -4.34 -11.67 -2.15
CA ASP A 94 -5.39 -10.82 -1.62
C ASP A 94 -5.19 -9.34 -1.97
N GLN A 95 -3.94 -8.87 -2.01
CA GLN A 95 -3.59 -7.53 -2.49
C GLN A 95 -3.87 -7.39 -3.99
N GLU A 96 -3.51 -8.39 -4.80
CA GLU A 96 -3.80 -8.39 -6.24
C GLU A 96 -5.30 -8.34 -6.52
N GLU A 97 -6.11 -9.09 -5.76
CA GLU A 97 -7.57 -9.02 -5.85
C GLU A 97 -8.11 -7.64 -5.47
N ALA A 98 -7.61 -7.04 -4.39
CA ALA A 98 -8.03 -5.69 -3.98
C ALA A 98 -7.65 -4.62 -5.02
N ILE A 99 -6.43 -4.66 -5.56
CA ILE A 99 -5.96 -3.73 -6.60
C ILE A 99 -6.85 -3.86 -7.86
N ARG A 100 -7.12 -5.09 -8.32
CA ARG A 100 -8.02 -5.32 -9.46
C ARG A 100 -9.40 -4.77 -9.19
N SER A 101 -9.97 -5.05 -8.02
CA SER A 101 -11.29 -4.56 -7.63
C SER A 101 -11.38 -3.04 -7.70
N ILE A 102 -10.38 -2.33 -7.18
CA ILE A 102 -10.32 -0.86 -7.19
C ILE A 102 -10.21 -0.34 -8.62
N LEU A 103 -9.27 -0.87 -9.42
CA LEU A 103 -9.04 -0.42 -10.80
C LEU A 103 -10.29 -0.67 -11.67
N SER A 104 -10.90 -1.85 -11.58
CA SER A 104 -12.11 -2.18 -12.34
C SER A 104 -13.34 -1.38 -11.92
N SER A 105 -13.43 -0.96 -10.65
CA SER A 105 -14.55 -0.12 -10.18
C SER A 105 -14.61 1.24 -10.87
N GLY A 106 -13.48 1.71 -11.41
CA GLY A 106 -13.31 3.05 -11.97
C GLY A 106 -13.37 4.16 -10.92
N ASN A 107 -13.47 3.83 -9.63
CA ASN A 107 -13.47 4.79 -8.52
C ASN A 107 -12.04 5.23 -8.14
N THR A 108 -11.27 5.57 -9.16
CA THR A 108 -9.89 6.07 -9.06
C THR A 108 -9.77 7.31 -9.93
N THR A 109 -8.67 8.04 -9.78
CA THR A 109 -8.32 9.16 -10.66
C THR A 109 -8.14 8.74 -12.13
N PHE A 110 -7.93 7.44 -12.39
CA PHE A 110 -7.77 6.87 -13.73
C PHE A 110 -9.10 6.56 -14.43
N GLY A 111 -10.22 6.55 -13.69
CA GLY A 111 -11.52 6.11 -14.22
C GLY A 111 -11.59 4.61 -14.53
N PRO A 112 -12.69 4.12 -15.12
CA PRO A 112 -12.86 2.71 -15.45
C PRO A 112 -11.93 2.27 -16.60
N PRO A 113 -11.60 0.97 -16.72
CA PRO A 113 -10.71 0.46 -17.77
C PRO A 113 -11.09 0.87 -19.19
N ALA A 114 -12.39 0.94 -19.49
CA ALA A 114 -12.92 1.41 -20.78
C ALA A 114 -12.57 2.86 -21.16
N ALA A 115 -12.12 3.68 -20.20
CA ALA A 115 -11.69 5.06 -20.42
C ALA A 115 -10.17 5.23 -20.45
N TRP A 116 -9.40 4.16 -20.24
CA TRP A 116 -7.95 4.26 -20.14
C TRP A 116 -7.32 4.58 -21.50
N SER A 117 -6.52 5.64 -21.51
CA SER A 117 -5.71 6.04 -22.65
C SER A 117 -4.32 5.37 -22.60
N ALA A 118 -3.56 5.44 -23.69
CA ALA A 118 -2.15 5.06 -23.69
C ALA A 118 -1.31 5.86 -22.66
N PHE A 119 -1.75 7.05 -22.25
CA PHE A 119 -1.16 7.77 -21.13
C PHE A 119 -1.49 7.08 -19.79
N THR A 120 -2.77 6.80 -19.54
CA THR A 120 -3.23 6.09 -18.34
C THR A 120 -2.54 4.73 -18.16
N LEU A 121 -2.38 3.97 -19.24
CA LEU A 121 -1.69 2.67 -19.20
C LEU A 121 -0.20 2.79 -18.85
N ARG A 122 0.46 3.91 -19.19
CA ARG A 122 1.84 4.17 -18.76
C ARG A 122 1.90 4.48 -17.27
N GLU A 123 0.95 5.27 -16.77
CA GLU A 123 0.83 5.54 -15.33
C GLU A 123 0.54 4.26 -14.53
N LEU A 124 -0.22 3.32 -15.10
CA LEU A 124 -0.53 2.04 -14.47
C LEU A 124 0.50 0.93 -14.74
N SER A 125 1.67 1.26 -15.29
CA SER A 125 2.64 0.24 -15.74
C SER A 125 3.10 -0.70 -14.61
N ASP A 126 3.25 -0.18 -13.39
CA ASP A 126 3.62 -0.95 -12.19
C ASP A 126 2.55 -2.00 -11.80
N PHE A 127 1.31 -1.82 -12.25
CA PHE A 127 0.18 -2.71 -11.96
C PHE A 127 -0.17 -3.67 -13.10
N ILE A 128 0.49 -3.57 -14.27
CA ILE A 128 0.25 -4.48 -15.40
C ILE A 128 0.33 -5.97 -15.01
N PRO A 129 1.29 -6.42 -14.16
CA PRO A 129 1.34 -7.82 -13.73
C PRO A 129 0.08 -8.30 -12.99
N VAL A 130 -0.68 -7.38 -12.41
CA VAL A 130 -1.89 -7.64 -11.64
C VAL A 130 -3.15 -7.65 -12.53
N PHE A 131 -3.05 -7.21 -13.80
CA PHE A 131 -4.21 -7.19 -14.69
C PHE A 131 -4.62 -8.60 -15.10
N ASP A 132 -5.91 -8.90 -14.92
CA ASP A 132 -6.50 -10.14 -15.40
C ASP A 132 -7.29 -9.94 -16.70
N HIS A 133 -7.88 -11.03 -17.19
CA HIS A 133 -8.64 -11.00 -18.44
C HIS A 133 -9.82 -10.03 -18.43
N SER A 134 -10.43 -9.77 -17.27
CA SER A 134 -11.59 -8.88 -17.16
C SER A 134 -11.20 -7.43 -17.43
N ILE A 135 -10.10 -6.95 -16.83
CA ILE A 135 -9.56 -5.62 -17.08
C ILE A 135 -9.08 -5.50 -18.53
N LEU A 136 -8.31 -6.48 -19.01
CA LEU A 136 -7.69 -6.41 -20.33
C LEU A 136 -8.70 -6.34 -21.49
N GLN A 137 -9.88 -6.96 -21.33
CA GLN A 137 -10.93 -6.91 -22.36
C GLN A 137 -11.64 -5.56 -22.44
N GLU A 138 -11.62 -4.77 -21.36
CA GLU A 138 -12.27 -3.46 -21.32
C GLU A 138 -11.39 -2.34 -21.89
N ILE A 139 -10.06 -2.53 -21.93
CA ILE A 139 -9.13 -1.53 -22.44
C ILE A 139 -9.42 -1.25 -23.93
N PRO A 140 -9.59 0.04 -24.32
CA PRO A 140 -9.77 0.41 -25.73
C PRO A 140 -8.64 -0.08 -26.63
N LYS A 141 -8.99 -0.57 -27.83
CA LYS A 141 -8.05 -1.04 -28.85
C LYS A 141 -7.37 0.11 -29.61
#